data_AF-X1K2Y9-F1
#
_entry.id   AF-X1K2Y9-F1
#
_cell.length_a   1.000
_cell.length_b   1.000
_cell.length_c   1.000
_cell.angle_alpha   90.00
_cell.angle_beta   90.00
_cell.angle_gamma   90.00
#
_symmetry.space_group_name_H-M   'P 1'
#
loop_
_entity.id
_entity.type
_entity.pdbx_description
1 polymer ?
#
loop_
_entity_poly.entity_id
_entity_poly.type
_entity_poly.pdbx_seq_one_letter_code
_entity_poly.pdbx_strand_id
1 'polypeptide(L)'
;GLNSPLGIVTDELLETKRRQFSPDDIEDIADLLEKGFIKPQAERLSLHVNNMPITLTAFPKQIITNVLLAIASCLKGVREIRNIQIFLRKG
;
A
#
# COMPACT_ATOMS: atom_id res chain seq x y z
N GLY A 1 -10.88 -7.10 13.26
CA GLY A 1 -11.46 -5.77 13.56
C GLY A 1 -10.39 -4.92 14.21
N LEU A 2 -10.16 -3.70 13.72
CA LEU A 2 -9.19 -2.76 14.28
C LEU A 2 -9.79 -2.13 15.55
N ASN A 3 -9.67 -2.81 16.70
CA ASN A 3 -10.27 -2.35 17.97
C ASN A 3 -9.30 -1.50 18.83
N SER A 4 -8.35 -0.80 18.23
CA SER A 4 -7.44 0.10 18.98
C SER A 4 -7.11 1.35 18.19
N PRO A 5 -7.30 2.56 18.77
CA PRO A 5 -6.94 3.80 18.11
C PRO A 5 -5.42 3.90 17.88
N LEU A 6 -5.05 4.46 16.74
CA LEU A 6 -3.66 4.59 16.26
C LEU A 6 -2.92 5.75 16.94
N GLY A 7 -3.65 6.74 17.42
CA GLY A 7 -3.17 7.90 18.18
C GLY A 7 -4.35 8.73 18.67
N ILE A 8 -4.09 9.75 19.48
CA ILE A 8 -5.09 10.68 20.03
C ILE A 8 -4.72 12.09 19.58
N VAL A 9 -5.69 12.86 19.10
CA VAL A 9 -5.51 14.27 18.74
C VAL A 9 -6.02 15.11 19.90
N THR A 10 -5.14 15.87 20.55
CA THR A 10 -5.42 16.62 21.77
C THR A 10 -4.30 17.62 22.06
N ASP A 11 -4.66 18.79 22.57
CA ASP A 11 -3.69 19.74 23.17
C ASP A 11 -3.45 19.48 24.66
N GLU A 12 -4.30 18.64 25.28
CA GLU A 12 -4.12 18.20 26.66
C GLU A 12 -3.14 17.04 26.73
N LEU A 13 -2.16 17.13 27.63
CA LEU A 13 -1.23 16.05 27.94
C LEU A 13 -1.95 14.94 28.71
N LEU A 14 -2.26 13.85 28.04
CA LEU A 14 -2.87 12.67 28.67
C LEU A 14 -1.77 11.73 29.18
N GLU A 15 -1.96 11.16 30.37
CA GLU A 15 -1.08 10.11 30.92
C GLU A 15 -1.33 8.77 30.19
N THR A 16 -0.83 8.67 28.97
CA THR A 16 -0.96 7.48 28.13
C THR A 16 0.32 7.20 27.36
N LYS A 17 0.59 5.92 27.13
CA LYS A 17 1.70 5.46 26.26
C LYS A 17 1.36 5.58 24.76
N ARG A 18 0.13 5.97 24.42
CA ARG A 18 -0.32 6.14 23.03
C ARG A 18 0.29 7.42 22.46
N ARG A 19 0.55 7.40 21.15
CA ARG A 19 0.98 8.59 20.41
C ARG A 19 -0.11 9.66 20.49
N GLN A 20 0.28 10.88 20.83
CA GLN A 20 -0.57 12.07 20.90
C GLN A 20 -0.09 13.07 19.84
N PHE A 21 -1.03 13.81 19.26
CA PHE A 21 -0.80 14.84 18.23
C PHE A 21 -1.53 16.10 18.64
N SER A 22 -0.95 17.29 18.42
CA SER A 22 -1.73 18.52 18.50
C SER A 22 -2.73 18.56 17.34
N PRO A 23 -3.93 19.16 17.49
CA PRO A 23 -4.83 19.44 16.39
C PRO A 23 -4.21 20.32 15.30
N ASP A 24 -3.19 21.12 15.63
CA ASP A 24 -2.48 21.98 14.68
C ASP A 24 -1.38 21.23 13.89
N ASP A 25 -0.97 20.04 14.33
CA ASP A 25 0.06 19.20 13.69
C ASP A 25 -0.51 18.37 12.51
N ILE A 26 -1.19 19.05 11.58
CA ILE A 26 -1.89 18.43 10.45
C ILE A 26 -0.91 17.62 9.58
N GLU A 27 0.32 18.11 9.38
CA GLU A 27 1.34 17.44 8.56
C GLU A 27 1.73 16.06 9.14
N ASP A 28 1.95 15.96 10.45
CA ASP A 28 2.33 14.70 11.10
C ASP A 28 1.19 13.67 11.09
N ILE A 29 -0.05 14.14 11.24
CA ILE A 29 -1.25 13.29 11.11
C ILE A 29 -1.37 12.79 9.68
N ALA A 30 -1.20 13.68 8.69
CA ALA A 30 -1.24 13.31 7.28
C ALA A 30 -0.14 12.30 6.92
N ASP A 31 1.08 12.50 7.42
CA ASP A 31 2.21 11.60 7.20
C ASP A 31 1.97 10.21 7.81
N LEU A 32 1.40 10.13 9.01
CA LEU A 32 1.02 8.86 9.63
C LEU A 32 0.01 8.09 8.76
N LEU A 33 -1.04 8.78 8.30
CA LEU A 33 -2.08 8.18 7.49
C LEU A 33 -1.53 7.75 6.12
N GLU A 34 -0.79 8.64 5.46
CA GLU A 34 -0.24 8.41 4.13
C GLU A 34 0.78 7.28 4.13
N LYS A 35 1.79 7.33 5.01
CA LYS A 35 2.89 6.36 5.04
C LYS A 35 2.52 5.07 5.77
N GLY A 36 1.67 5.14 6.79
CA GLY A 36 1.29 3.98 7.61
C GLY A 36 0.17 3.15 7.00
N PHE A 37 -0.73 3.77 6.23
CA PHE A 37 -1.98 3.12 5.82
C PHE A 37 -2.25 3.26 4.32
N ILE A 38 -2.10 4.45 3.72
CA ILE A 38 -2.47 4.65 2.31
C ILE A 38 -1.42 4.08 1.36
N LYS A 39 -0.16 4.52 1.43
CA LYS A 39 0.94 4.03 0.59
C LYS A 39 1.19 2.52 0.72
N PRO A 40 1.14 1.93 1.93
CA PRO A 40 1.26 0.48 2.06
C PRO A 40 0.06 -0.30 1.51
N GLN A 41 -1.13 0.30 1.46
CA GLN A 41 -2.36 -0.33 0.96
C GLN A 41 -2.66 -0.01 -0.50
N ALA A 42 -1.95 0.91 -1.14
CA ALA A 42 -2.02 1.11 -2.58
C ALA A 42 -1.79 -0.25 -3.24
N GLU A 43 -2.83 -0.80 -3.88
CA GLU A 43 -2.76 -2.14 -4.44
C GLU A 43 -1.62 -2.21 -5.47
N ARG A 44 -0.53 -2.87 -5.07
CA ARG A 44 0.63 -3.08 -5.94
C ARG A 44 0.35 -4.00 -7.13
N LEU A 45 -0.79 -4.69 -7.10
CA LEU A 45 -1.18 -5.70 -8.07
C LEU A 45 -2.71 -5.77 -8.16
N SER A 46 -3.23 -5.48 -9.34
CA SER A 46 -4.59 -5.80 -9.74
C SER A 46 -4.58 -6.93 -10.77
N LEU A 47 -5.47 -7.91 -10.62
CA LEU A 47 -5.66 -8.98 -11.59
C LEU A 47 -7.03 -8.82 -12.25
N HIS A 48 -7.05 -8.83 -13.59
CA HIS A 48 -8.28 -8.81 -14.37
C HIS A 48 -8.37 -10.07 -15.23
N VAL A 49 -9.49 -10.78 -15.16
CA VAL A 49 -9.80 -11.94 -16.00
C VAL A 49 -11.06 -11.63 -16.79
N ASN A 50 -10.98 -11.60 -18.12
CA ASN A 50 -12.08 -11.21 -19.00
C ASN A 50 -12.71 -9.87 -18.58
N ASN A 51 -11.87 -8.85 -18.36
CA ASN A 51 -12.25 -7.52 -17.88
C ASN A 51 -12.85 -7.48 -16.45
N MET A 52 -12.96 -8.60 -15.75
CA MET A 52 -13.45 -8.63 -14.37
C MET A 52 -12.30 -8.58 -13.35
N PRO A 53 -12.34 -7.69 -12.34
CA PRO A 53 -11.33 -7.64 -11.29
C PRO A 53 -11.44 -8.87 -10.39
N ILE A 54 -10.30 -9.48 -10.07
CA ILE A 54 -10.21 -10.66 -9.21
C ILE A 54 -9.38 -10.30 -7.97
N THR A 55 -10.02 -10.40 -6.80
CA THR A 55 -9.32 -10.25 -5.52
C THR A 55 -8.45 -11.48 -5.26
N LEU A 56 -7.14 -11.27 -5.14
CA LEU A 56 -6.20 -12.32 -4.79
C LEU A 56 -6.09 -12.50 -3.27
N THR A 57 -5.96 -13.75 -2.82
CA THR A 57 -5.53 -14.03 -1.44
C THR A 57 -4.05 -13.67 -1.26
N ALA A 58 -3.58 -13.62 0.00
CA ALA A 58 -2.24 -13.16 0.32
C ALA A 58 -1.12 -13.95 -0.39
N PHE A 59 -1.24 -15.28 -0.44
CA PHE A 59 -0.21 -16.15 -1.01
C PHE A 59 -0.03 -15.98 -2.53
N PRO A 60 -1.06 -16.09 -3.39
CA PRO A 60 -0.93 -15.80 -4.82
C PRO A 60 -0.49 -14.36 -5.10
N LYS A 61 -0.99 -13.38 -4.33
CA LYS A 61 -0.58 -11.97 -4.46
C LYS A 61 0.92 -11.80 -4.26
N GLN A 62 1.48 -12.45 -3.24
CA GLN A 62 2.92 -12.39 -2.94
C GLN A 62 3.76 -13.03 -4.05
N ILE A 63 3.39 -14.23 -4.53
CA ILE A 63 4.14 -14.92 -5.60
C ILE A 63 4.16 -14.07 -6.86
N ILE A 64 3.00 -13.63 -7.34
CA ILE A 64 2.89 -12.85 -8.58
C ILE A 64 3.69 -11.55 -8.44
N THR A 65 3.54 -10.82 -7.33
CA THR A 65 4.28 -9.57 -7.09
C THR A 65 5.79 -9.78 -7.19
N ASN A 66 6.34 -10.82 -6.54
CA ASN A 66 7.78 -11.08 -6.54
C ASN A 66 8.29 -11.42 -7.95
N VAL A 67 7.54 -12.22 -8.70
CA VAL A 67 7.89 -12.55 -10.10
C VAL A 67 7.86 -11.30 -10.98
N LEU A 68 6.83 -10.45 -10.84
CA LEU A 68 6.72 -9.21 -11.61
C LEU A 68 7.87 -8.23 -11.31
N LEU A 69 8.29 -8.11 -10.04
CA LEU A 69 9.45 -7.31 -9.66
C LEU A 69 10.75 -7.86 -10.24
N ALA A 70 10.91 -9.19 -10.27
CA ALA A 70 12.08 -9.83 -10.89
C ALA A 70 12.10 -9.65 -12.41
N ILE A 71 10.94 -9.68 -13.08
CA ILE A 71 10.84 -9.34 -14.50
C ILE A 71 11.23 -7.88 -14.71
N ALA A 72 10.69 -6.97 -13.90
CA ALA A 72 10.97 -5.54 -13.97
C ALA A 72 12.47 -5.22 -13.86
N SER A 73 13.16 -5.87 -12.91
CA SER A 73 14.60 -5.64 -12.67
C SER A 73 15.48 -6.12 -13.83
N CYS A 74 15.00 -7.05 -14.64
CA CYS A 74 15.71 -7.56 -15.81
C CYS A 74 15.50 -6.70 -17.07
N LEU A 75 14.55 -5.76 -17.08
CA LEU A 75 14.27 -4.93 -18.25
C LEU A 75 15.40 -3.94 -18.52
N LYS A 76 15.96 -3.99 -19.73
CA LYS A 76 16.99 -3.05 -20.20
C LYS A 76 16.36 -1.98 -21.09
N GLY A 77 16.94 -0.78 -21.09
CA GLY A 77 16.49 0.33 -21.95
C GLY A 77 15.24 1.06 -21.45
N VAL A 78 14.71 0.67 -20.30
CA VAL A 78 13.64 1.39 -19.59
C VAL A 78 14.29 2.17 -18.45
N ARG A 79 13.90 3.44 -18.26
CA ARG A 79 14.35 4.27 -17.14
C ARG A 79 13.60 3.85 -15.86
N GLU A 80 13.13 4.80 -15.06
CA GLU A 80 12.31 4.52 -13.88
C GLU A 80 11.02 3.77 -14.26
N ILE A 81 10.83 2.56 -13.71
CA ILE A 81 9.63 1.76 -13.92
C ILE A 81 8.60 2.11 -12.84
N ARG A 82 7.57 2.88 -13.21
CA ARG A 82 6.46 3.25 -12.31
C ARG A 82 5.26 2.33 -12.40
N ASN A 83 5.07 1.68 -13.56
CA ASN A 83 3.94 0.81 -13.83
C ASN A 83 4.33 -0.26 -14.87
N ILE A 84 3.78 -1.47 -14.74
CA ILE A 84 3.96 -2.58 -15.68
C ILE A 84 2.59 -3.17 -15.99
N GLN A 85 2.25 -3.27 -17.27
CA GLN A 85 1.07 -3.99 -17.74
C GLN A 85 1.51 -5.24 -18.49
N ILE A 86 0.94 -6.39 -18.12
CA ILE A 86 1.21 -7.68 -18.76
C ILE A 86 -0.10 -8.26 -19.23
N PHE A 87 -0.11 -8.68 -20.50
CA PHE A 87 -1.26 -9.31 -21.14
C PHE A 87 -0.90 -10.75 -21.49
N LEU A 88 -1.68 -11.70 -20.98
CA LEU A 88 -1.58 -13.11 -21.33
C LEU A 88 -2.84 -13.51 -22.09
N ARG A 89 -2.69 -14.09 -23.28
CA ARG A 89 -3.77 -14.69 -24.05
C ARG A 89 -3.61 -16.20 -24.05
N LYS A 90 -4.65 -16.92 -23.63
CA LYS A 90 -4.71 -18.37 -23.74
C LYS A 90 -5.24 -18.73 -25.14
N GLY A 91 -4.52 -19.58 -25.86
CA GLY A 91 -4.96 -20.20 -27.12
C GLY A 91 -5.86 -21.40 -26.88
#